data_AF-A0A2V9CC78-F1
#
_entry.id   AF-A0A2V9CC78-F1
#
_cell.length_a   1.000
_cell.length_b   1.000
_cell.length_c   1.000
_cell.angle_alpha   90.00
_cell.angle_beta   90.00
_cell.angle_gamma   90.00
#
_symmetry.space_group_name_H-M   'P 1'
#
loop_
_entity.id
_entity.type
_entity.pdbx_description
1 polymer ?
#
loop_
_entity_poly.entity_id
_entity_poly.type
_entity_poly.pdbx_seq_one_letter_code
_entity_poly.pdbx_strand_id
1 'polypeptide(L)'
;MRSDPAAQGKITRTFVEDNGLRIWRGFSYNPNAFLDRKFHGGRFRVVPEHKDERTESQRGEAGMNGTWKRVGMLGVALGLILGNSSSLRAQAAAGGQDSTKQPYTLVEYNQEQACAAEKVPATQVKCFDDFVAKYPNSALLVYVFPLYVNAYNQLKNPDKVIEYADKTVALGDKVDAGTRYGVLYARALAYATLKPDAQAAGGAKAREACTAGLKALDEVKKPDNLTDDDFKKQKLQPTILFHFTCATAAMAAKDYPGAVESYKAILALNPDDLSTNYNLGKVYMAMTPPQWMDAFWYFARAVTSKGATQAQSNQVKKYLRSQIANYQGGNVCDSLTDGELNELLQLATSSADRPSSYSLPSATDISAIQKDMTIASVFTDLKAGGDKSKLTWLAACGLEFPEVPGKVIEVTPGDPIVLKIAFVTSDAEFEAAKNPNMDVKVVGQPEASRVEKDSAVHFTGTLVAYDPDPAFFLHWDKAKVKAEDIPKEKGAPKKPPVRRPRKPSGRS
;
A
#
# COMPACT_ATOMS: atom_id res chain seq x y z
N MET A 1 28.81 1.59 -2.02
CA MET A 1 27.94 1.31 -0.85
C MET A 1 26.64 0.73 -1.37
N ARG A 2 26.51 -0.61 -1.41
CA ARG A 2 25.25 -1.30 -1.71
C ARG A 2 24.82 -1.97 -0.41
N SER A 3 23.78 -1.47 0.22
CA SER A 3 23.08 -2.13 1.32
C SER A 3 22.31 -3.32 0.75
N ASP A 4 22.65 -4.51 1.21
CA ASP A 4 22.03 -5.78 0.78
C ASP A 4 20.63 -5.92 1.44
N PRO A 5 19.51 -6.02 0.69
CA PRO A 5 18.14 -5.98 1.21
C PRO A 5 17.61 -7.32 1.73
N ALA A 6 18.47 -8.23 2.20
CA ALA A 6 18.07 -9.59 2.55
C ALA A 6 17.32 -9.76 3.89
N ALA A 7 17.06 -8.71 4.68
CA ALA A 7 16.57 -8.87 6.06
C ALA A 7 15.44 -7.91 6.51
N GLN A 8 14.63 -7.39 5.58
CA GLN A 8 13.40 -6.65 5.91
C GLN A 8 12.19 -7.49 5.51
N GLY A 9 11.16 -7.61 6.36
CA GLY A 9 9.95 -8.38 6.03
C GLY A 9 9.45 -8.07 4.62
N LYS A 10 9.49 -9.05 3.73
CA LYS A 10 9.17 -8.90 2.30
C LYS A 10 7.66 -8.85 2.11
N ILE A 11 7.21 -8.05 1.15
CA ILE A 11 5.82 -8.12 0.70
C ILE A 11 5.61 -9.52 0.09
N THR A 12 4.74 -10.33 0.71
CA THR A 12 4.50 -11.72 0.29
C THR A 12 3.31 -11.84 -0.64
N ARG A 13 2.36 -10.91 -0.56
CA ARG A 13 1.18 -10.92 -1.43
C ARG A 13 0.60 -9.51 -1.56
N THR A 14 0.21 -9.16 -2.79
CA THR A 14 -0.65 -8.01 -3.06
C THR A 14 -1.85 -8.48 -3.85
N PHE A 15 -3.07 -8.13 -3.41
CA PHE A 15 -4.32 -8.49 -4.08
C PHE A 15 -5.41 -7.48 -3.77
N VAL A 16 -6.45 -7.46 -4.61
CA VAL A 16 -7.61 -6.58 -4.50
C VAL A 16 -8.77 -7.37 -3.91
N GLU A 17 -9.38 -6.87 -2.83
CA GLU A 17 -10.56 -7.44 -2.17
C GLU A 17 -11.48 -6.30 -1.71
N ASP A 18 -12.80 -6.42 -1.93
CA ASP A 18 -13.84 -5.52 -1.41
C ASP A 18 -13.54 -4.02 -1.57
N ASN A 19 -13.24 -3.58 -2.80
CA ASN A 19 -12.86 -2.19 -3.14
C ASN A 19 -11.60 -1.65 -2.43
N GLY A 20 -10.80 -2.52 -1.80
CA GLY A 20 -9.54 -2.18 -1.16
C GLY A 20 -8.34 -2.95 -1.71
N LEU A 21 -7.19 -2.30 -1.83
CA LEU A 21 -5.92 -3.00 -2.03
C LEU A 21 -5.45 -3.58 -0.68
N ARG A 22 -4.92 -4.81 -0.67
CA ARG A 22 -4.26 -5.39 0.52
C ARG A 22 -2.82 -5.73 0.18
N ILE A 23 -1.90 -5.23 1.00
CA ILE A 23 -0.47 -5.53 0.92
C ILE A 23 -0.08 -6.30 2.17
N TRP A 24 0.20 -7.59 2.01
CA TRP A 24 0.66 -8.45 3.08
C TRP A 24 2.16 -8.37 3.22
N ARG A 25 2.61 -8.03 4.43
CA ARG A 25 4.00 -8.16 4.85
C ARG A 25 4.21 -9.56 5.38
N GLY A 26 5.06 -10.33 4.71
CA GLY A 26 5.61 -11.54 5.29
C GLY A 26 6.90 -11.22 6.04
N PHE A 27 6.99 -11.73 7.25
CA PHE A 27 8.26 -11.75 7.96
C PHE A 27 8.97 -13.05 7.58
N SER A 28 10.18 -12.93 7.02
CA SER A 28 10.99 -14.11 6.65
C SER A 28 11.25 -14.93 7.91
N TYR A 29 10.76 -16.17 7.89
CA TYR A 29 10.74 -17.09 9.02
C TYR A 29 11.82 -18.15 8.84
N ASN A 30 12.67 -18.34 9.85
CA ASN A 30 13.52 -19.52 9.96
C ASN A 30 12.88 -20.49 10.97
N PRO A 31 12.30 -21.64 10.54
CA PRO A 31 11.75 -22.64 11.45
C PRO A 31 12.79 -23.26 12.39
N ASN A 32 14.07 -23.15 12.04
CA ASN A 32 15.20 -23.61 12.86
C ASN A 32 15.71 -22.53 13.83
N ALA A 33 14.90 -21.51 14.11
CA ALA A 33 15.19 -20.47 15.08
C ALA A 33 15.74 -21.00 16.42
N PHE A 34 15.31 -22.21 16.81
CA PHE A 34 15.69 -22.85 18.07
C PHE A 34 16.50 -24.14 17.87
N LEU A 35 17.04 -24.39 16.66
CA LEU A 35 17.82 -25.59 16.37
C LEU A 35 19.22 -25.23 15.84
N ASP A 36 20.21 -25.72 16.61
CA ASP A 36 21.66 -25.81 16.37
C ASP A 36 22.56 -24.58 16.62
N ARG A 37 23.29 -24.64 17.75
CA ARG A 37 24.76 -24.87 17.73
C ARG A 37 25.18 -25.82 18.86
N LYS A 38 25.60 -27.04 18.49
CA LYS A 38 26.46 -27.86 19.35
C LYS A 38 27.79 -27.12 19.59
N PHE A 39 28.10 -26.81 20.83
CA PHE A 39 29.49 -26.64 21.25
C PHE A 39 30.02 -28.02 21.66
N HIS A 40 30.90 -28.61 20.86
CA HIS A 40 31.73 -29.73 21.31
C HIS A 40 32.91 -29.16 22.10
N GLY A 41 32.86 -29.29 23.43
CA GLY A 41 34.04 -29.18 24.28
C GLY A 41 34.73 -30.53 24.38
N GLY A 42 36.04 -30.59 24.10
CA GLY A 42 36.84 -31.80 24.37
C GLY A 42 38.19 -31.89 23.65
N ARG A 43 39.23 -31.31 24.29
CA ARG A 43 40.68 -31.66 24.34
C ARG A 43 41.45 -32.10 23.06
N PHE A 44 42.47 -31.28 22.74
CA PHE A 44 43.80 -31.52 22.15
C PHE A 44 44.16 -32.87 21.47
N ARG A 45 44.71 -32.79 20.24
CA ARG A 45 46.08 -33.24 19.89
C ARG A 45 46.59 -32.53 18.63
N VAL A 46 47.88 -32.20 18.63
CA VAL A 46 48.63 -31.46 17.59
C VAL A 46 49.35 -32.47 16.66
N VAL A 47 49.74 -31.99 15.46
CA VAL A 47 50.84 -32.45 14.54
C VAL A 47 50.42 -33.43 13.40
N PRO A 48 50.96 -33.35 12.15
CA PRO A 48 51.07 -32.20 11.24
C PRO A 48 50.72 -32.53 9.75
N GLU A 49 50.73 -31.47 8.94
CA GLU A 49 50.93 -31.34 7.49
C GLU A 49 51.51 -32.54 6.70
N HIS A 50 50.87 -32.88 5.57
CA HIS A 50 51.52 -33.53 4.44
C HIS A 50 51.08 -32.86 3.12
N LYS A 51 52.07 -32.36 2.38
CA LYS A 51 52.02 -31.99 0.96
C LYS A 51 51.97 -33.25 0.09
N ASP A 52 51.39 -33.13 -1.09
CA ASP A 52 51.87 -33.66 -2.39
C ASP A 52 50.92 -33.14 -3.49
N GLU A 53 51.34 -32.20 -4.33
CA GLU A 53 52.09 -32.35 -5.59
C GLU A 53 51.19 -32.61 -6.82
N ARG A 54 51.36 -31.72 -7.81
CA ARG A 54 50.67 -31.68 -9.11
C ARG A 54 51.23 -32.73 -10.05
N THR A 55 50.46 -33.09 -11.07
CA THR A 55 50.98 -33.15 -12.45
C THR A 55 49.91 -32.81 -13.49
N GLU A 56 50.37 -32.14 -14.54
CA GLU A 56 49.69 -31.55 -15.71
C GLU A 56 49.08 -32.63 -16.62
N SER A 57 48.11 -32.37 -17.52
CA SER A 57 48.34 -31.65 -18.78
C SER A 57 47.09 -31.65 -19.70
N GLN A 58 47.05 -30.60 -20.55
CA GLN A 58 46.33 -30.43 -21.83
C GLN A 58 45.06 -29.56 -21.90
N ARG A 59 45.35 -28.25 -22.04
CA ARG A 59 44.88 -27.24 -23.02
C ARG A 59 43.50 -27.38 -23.68
N GLY A 60 42.74 -26.28 -23.61
CA GLY A 60 41.65 -25.95 -24.52
C GLY A 60 40.97 -24.60 -24.22
N GLU A 61 41.74 -23.51 -24.39
CA GLU A 61 41.33 -22.15 -24.80
C GLU A 61 40.30 -21.28 -24.01
N ALA A 62 40.69 -20.00 -23.94
CA ALA A 62 39.92 -18.76 -23.72
C ALA A 62 39.53 -18.32 -22.27
N GLY A 63 40.45 -17.54 -21.65
CA GLY A 63 40.18 -16.09 -21.52
C GLY A 63 39.52 -15.54 -20.25
N MET A 64 40.22 -15.65 -19.11
CA MET A 64 40.52 -14.59 -18.11
C MET A 64 39.78 -13.22 -18.27
N ASN A 65 39.16 -12.63 -17.24
CA ASN A 65 39.77 -12.13 -16.00
C ASN A 65 38.70 -11.61 -15.02
N GLY A 66 38.92 -11.75 -13.69
CA GLY A 66 38.18 -10.88 -12.77
C GLY A 66 38.03 -11.20 -11.28
N THR A 67 38.89 -12.03 -10.68
CA THR A 67 39.17 -12.06 -9.21
C THR A 67 38.03 -12.39 -8.23
N TRP A 68 37.98 -13.68 -7.89
CA TRP A 68 37.59 -14.17 -6.56
C TRP A 68 38.65 -13.77 -5.52
N LYS A 69 38.34 -12.78 -4.68
CA LYS A 69 38.87 -12.63 -3.32
C LYS A 69 37.83 -11.92 -2.45
N ARG A 70 37.09 -12.69 -1.66
CA ARG A 70 36.40 -12.38 -0.37
C ARG A 70 35.24 -13.36 -0.15
N VAL A 71 35.55 -14.61 0.17
CA VAL A 71 34.61 -15.49 0.87
C VAL A 71 35.15 -15.62 2.29
N GLY A 72 34.66 -14.75 3.15
CA GLY A 72 35.14 -14.59 4.52
C GLY A 72 34.52 -13.38 5.17
N MET A 73 33.18 -13.37 5.27
CA MET A 73 32.32 -12.58 6.17
C MET A 73 30.88 -12.59 5.62
N LEU A 74 30.17 -13.71 5.77
CA LEU A 74 28.74 -13.82 5.40
C LEU A 74 27.94 -14.60 6.47
N GLY A 75 28.24 -14.36 7.75
CA GLY A 75 27.72 -15.16 8.86
C GLY A 75 27.35 -14.41 10.13
N VAL A 76 26.99 -13.12 10.05
CA VAL A 76 26.57 -12.35 11.24
C VAL A 76 25.34 -11.49 10.90
N ALA A 77 24.14 -12.06 11.02
CA ALA A 77 22.89 -11.26 11.06
C ALA A 77 21.63 -12.01 11.55
N LEU A 78 21.74 -13.09 12.34
CA LEU A 78 20.56 -13.83 12.86
C LEU A 78 20.73 -14.30 14.33
N GLY A 79 21.46 -13.54 15.15
CA GLY A 79 21.87 -13.95 16.50
C GLY A 79 20.77 -13.92 17.56
N LEU A 80 19.78 -13.02 17.46
CA LEU A 80 18.70 -12.91 18.46
C LEU A 80 17.54 -13.88 18.24
N ILE A 81 17.55 -14.64 17.16
CA ILE A 81 16.58 -15.72 16.95
C ILE A 81 17.06 -17.00 17.66
N LEU A 82 18.38 -17.14 17.89
CA LEU A 82 19.01 -18.31 18.48
C LEU A 82 19.07 -18.19 20.01
N GLY A 83 17.98 -18.52 20.68
CA GLY A 83 18.10 -19.08 22.02
C GLY A 83 18.87 -20.39 21.91
N ASN A 84 19.98 -20.54 22.64
CA ASN A 84 20.62 -21.86 22.79
C ASN A 84 19.55 -22.82 23.30
N SER A 85 19.16 -23.83 22.53
CA SER A 85 18.16 -24.84 22.95
C SER A 85 18.56 -25.58 24.24
N SER A 86 19.82 -25.47 24.65
CA SER A 86 20.33 -25.89 25.96
C SER A 86 19.71 -25.14 27.15
N SER A 87 19.23 -23.90 26.99
CA SER A 87 18.55 -23.14 28.06
C SER A 87 17.07 -23.50 28.21
N LEU A 88 16.50 -24.24 27.25
CA LEU A 88 15.10 -24.68 27.25
C LEU A 88 14.92 -26.08 27.86
N ARG A 89 15.99 -26.70 28.37
CA ARG A 89 15.95 -28.00 29.06
C ARG A 89 16.22 -27.80 30.54
N ALA A 90 15.55 -28.60 31.37
CA ALA A 90 15.85 -28.64 32.79
C ALA A 90 17.28 -29.14 33.03
N GLN A 91 18.02 -28.47 33.92
CA GLN A 91 19.37 -28.91 34.30
C GLN A 91 19.30 -29.87 35.49
N ALA A 92 20.18 -30.89 35.50
CA ALA A 92 20.27 -31.82 36.62
C ALA A 92 20.81 -31.11 37.88
N ALA A 93 20.44 -31.60 39.06
CA ALA A 93 20.96 -31.08 40.32
C ALA A 93 22.50 -31.24 40.36
N ALA A 94 23.23 -30.14 40.51
CA ALA A 94 24.64 -30.18 40.85
C ALA A 94 24.76 -30.73 42.28
N GLY A 95 25.47 -31.84 42.46
CA GLY A 95 25.67 -32.51 43.75
C GLY A 95 26.60 -31.75 44.71
N GLY A 96 26.27 -30.49 45.00
CA GLY A 96 26.94 -29.63 45.97
C GLY A 96 26.04 -29.32 47.17
N GLN A 97 26.66 -29.21 48.34
CA GLN A 97 26.08 -29.28 49.69
C GLN A 97 25.16 -28.13 50.12
N ASP A 98 24.59 -27.37 49.18
CA ASP A 98 23.60 -26.32 49.45
C ASP A 98 22.47 -26.33 48.40
N SER A 99 21.97 -27.54 48.12
CA SER A 99 20.87 -27.77 47.18
C SER A 99 19.54 -27.48 47.85
N THR A 100 18.98 -26.30 47.57
CA THR A 100 17.54 -26.09 47.67
C THR A 100 16.83 -27.25 46.96
N LYS A 101 15.97 -27.99 47.69
CA LYS A 101 15.17 -29.08 47.12
C LYS A 101 14.49 -28.56 45.85
N GLN A 102 14.89 -29.11 44.71
CA GLN A 102 14.31 -28.74 43.43
C GLN A 102 12.79 -28.94 43.47
N PRO A 103 11.99 -28.05 42.88
CA PRO A 103 10.52 -28.07 43.00
C PRO A 103 9.84 -29.13 42.10
N TYR A 104 10.57 -30.18 41.71
CA TYR A 104 10.10 -31.26 40.81
C TYR A 104 10.72 -32.61 41.23
N THR A 105 10.03 -33.71 40.90
CA THR A 105 10.53 -35.07 41.18
C THR A 105 11.52 -35.56 40.12
N LEU A 106 12.35 -36.56 40.47
CA LEU A 106 13.25 -37.20 39.51
C LEU A 106 12.49 -37.87 38.35
N VAL A 107 11.28 -38.37 38.62
CA VAL A 107 10.41 -38.97 37.60
C VAL A 107 9.94 -37.93 36.60
N GLU A 108 9.48 -36.77 37.08
CA GLU A 108 9.14 -35.63 36.22
C GLU A 108 10.34 -35.19 35.39
N TYR A 109 11.51 -35.00 36.02
CA TYR A 109 12.73 -34.59 35.33
C TYR A 109 13.11 -35.55 34.20
N ASN A 110 13.14 -36.86 34.47
CA ASN A 110 13.50 -37.86 33.47
C ASN A 110 12.50 -37.89 32.30
N GLN A 111 11.21 -37.72 32.58
CA GLN A 111 10.19 -37.69 31.53
C GLN A 111 10.29 -36.41 30.68
N GLU A 112 10.50 -35.24 31.30
CA GLU A 112 10.71 -33.98 30.58
C GLU A 112 11.92 -34.07 29.67
N GLN A 113 13.05 -34.58 30.16
CA GLN A 113 14.26 -34.76 29.35
C GLN A 113 14.03 -35.71 28.16
N ALA A 114 13.30 -36.81 28.38
CA ALA A 114 12.96 -37.76 27.33
C ALA A 114 12.10 -37.09 26.24
N CYS A 115 11.06 -36.34 26.63
CA CYS A 115 10.22 -35.60 25.70
C CYS A 115 10.99 -34.47 24.98
N ALA A 116 11.87 -33.75 25.69
CA ALA A 116 12.69 -32.69 25.12
C ALA A 116 13.78 -33.22 24.17
N ALA A 117 14.13 -34.51 24.25
CA ALA A 117 15.05 -35.17 23.33
C ALA A 117 14.38 -35.65 22.04
N GLU A 118 13.04 -35.72 22.01
CA GLU A 118 12.27 -36.10 20.82
C GLU A 118 12.47 -35.07 19.70
N LYS A 119 12.68 -35.57 18.48
CA LYS A 119 13.00 -34.73 17.31
C LYS A 119 11.81 -34.54 16.38
N VAL A 120 10.84 -35.45 16.42
CA VAL A 120 9.63 -35.37 15.60
C VAL A 120 8.62 -34.49 16.33
N PRO A 121 8.24 -33.31 15.81
CA PRO A 121 7.39 -32.36 16.53
C PRO A 121 6.06 -32.95 16.99
N ALA A 122 5.42 -33.76 16.15
CA ALA A 122 4.17 -34.43 16.50
C ALA A 122 4.32 -35.44 17.65
N THR A 123 5.43 -36.16 17.70
CA THR A 123 5.74 -37.11 18.78
C THR A 123 6.10 -36.37 20.06
N GLN A 124 6.86 -35.27 19.94
CA GLN A 124 7.23 -34.41 21.06
C GLN A 124 5.98 -33.80 21.73
N VAL A 125 5.03 -33.30 20.93
CA VAL A 125 3.74 -32.81 21.43
C VAL A 125 3.02 -33.89 22.21
N LYS A 126 2.85 -35.10 21.66
CA LYS A 126 2.19 -36.20 22.37
C LYS A 126 2.88 -36.56 23.69
N CYS A 127 4.21 -36.59 23.70
CA CYS A 127 4.99 -36.87 24.90
C CYS A 127 4.76 -35.81 25.99
N PHE A 128 4.75 -34.53 25.59
CA PHE A 128 4.45 -33.45 26.51
C PHE A 128 2.97 -33.41 26.91
N ASP A 129 2.03 -33.86 26.08
CA ASP A 129 0.60 -33.95 26.42
C ASP A 129 0.45 -34.94 27.58
N ASP A 130 1.10 -36.11 27.48
CA ASP A 130 1.16 -37.09 28.56
C ASP A 130 1.85 -36.54 29.82
N PHE A 131 2.90 -35.74 29.66
CA PHE A 131 3.58 -35.09 30.78
C PHE A 131 2.65 -34.12 31.51
N VAL A 132 2.00 -33.21 30.79
CA VAL A 132 1.10 -32.19 31.38
C VAL A 132 -0.14 -32.83 32.00
N ALA A 133 -0.65 -33.91 31.41
CA ALA A 133 -1.77 -34.65 31.98
C ALA A 133 -1.42 -35.32 33.32
N LYS A 134 -0.20 -35.87 33.44
CA LYS A 134 0.29 -36.49 34.68
C LYS A 134 0.75 -35.47 35.73
N TYR A 135 1.34 -34.36 35.29
CA TYR A 135 1.96 -33.37 36.17
C TYR A 135 1.50 -31.93 35.84
N PRO A 136 0.19 -31.63 35.97
CA PRO A 136 -0.38 -30.34 35.57
C PRO A 136 0.12 -29.14 36.39
N ASN A 137 0.76 -29.38 37.53
CA ASN A 137 1.33 -28.36 38.42
C ASN A 137 2.86 -28.45 38.55
N SER A 138 3.52 -29.21 37.66
CA SER A 138 4.98 -29.38 37.73
C SER A 138 5.70 -28.04 37.59
N ALA A 139 6.77 -27.85 38.35
CA ALA A 139 7.66 -26.70 38.15
C ALA A 139 8.38 -26.74 36.79
N LEU A 140 8.44 -27.91 36.14
CA LEU A 140 9.05 -28.08 34.82
C LEU A 140 8.21 -27.50 33.67
N LEU A 141 6.98 -27.05 33.93
CA LEU A 141 6.15 -26.39 32.92
C LEU A 141 6.81 -25.13 32.33
N VAL A 142 7.72 -24.52 33.08
CA VAL A 142 8.57 -23.41 32.61
C VAL A 142 9.45 -23.77 31.41
N TYR A 143 9.83 -25.05 31.29
CA TYR A 143 10.60 -25.59 30.16
C TYR A 143 9.69 -26.22 29.11
N VAL A 144 8.61 -26.89 29.55
CA VAL A 144 7.69 -27.62 28.67
C VAL A 144 6.87 -26.68 27.77
N PHE A 145 6.31 -25.57 28.28
CA PHE A 145 5.48 -24.68 27.46
C PHE A 145 6.23 -24.00 26.30
N PRO A 146 7.47 -23.48 26.48
CA PRO A 146 8.27 -23.02 25.34
C PRO A 146 8.55 -24.11 24.29
N LEU A 147 8.73 -25.37 24.71
CA LEU A 147 8.93 -26.49 23.78
C LEU A 147 7.67 -26.82 22.98
N TYR A 148 6.47 -26.68 23.58
CA TYR A 148 5.21 -26.72 22.83
C TYR A 148 5.14 -25.62 21.78
N VAL A 149 5.50 -24.38 22.13
CA VAL A 149 5.54 -23.26 21.17
C VAL A 149 6.41 -23.64 19.97
N ASN A 150 7.61 -24.16 20.22
CA ASN A 150 8.53 -24.58 19.15
C ASN A 150 7.96 -25.71 18.29
N ALA A 151 7.41 -26.76 18.92
CA ALA A 151 6.86 -27.91 18.20
C ALA A 151 5.66 -27.51 17.34
N TYR A 152 4.72 -26.73 17.89
CA TYR A 152 3.56 -26.25 17.13
C TYR A 152 3.91 -25.25 16.04
N ASN A 153 4.97 -24.47 16.22
CA ASN A 153 5.49 -23.58 15.19
C ASN A 153 6.06 -24.37 13.99
N GLN A 154 6.74 -25.50 14.25
CA GLN A 154 7.17 -26.43 13.19
C GLN A 154 6.01 -27.15 12.51
N LEU A 155 4.95 -27.46 13.27
CA LEU A 155 3.70 -28.04 12.75
C LEU A 155 2.81 -27.02 12.03
N LYS A 156 3.21 -25.74 11.96
CA LYS A 156 2.45 -24.65 11.34
C LYS A 156 1.04 -24.50 11.94
N ASN A 157 0.92 -24.66 13.26
CA ASN A 157 -0.34 -24.50 13.99
C ASN A 157 -0.33 -23.17 14.77
N PRO A 158 -0.78 -22.06 14.17
CA PRO A 158 -0.69 -20.73 14.80
C PRO A 158 -1.53 -20.60 16.07
N ASP A 159 -2.70 -21.26 16.13
CA ASP A 159 -3.57 -21.21 17.31
C ASP A 159 -2.87 -21.82 18.53
N LYS A 160 -2.22 -22.97 18.35
CA LYS A 160 -1.48 -23.64 19.43
C LYS A 160 -0.20 -22.91 19.80
N VAL A 161 0.48 -22.26 18.84
CA VAL A 161 1.59 -21.36 19.15
C VAL A 161 1.14 -20.23 20.07
N ILE A 162 0.01 -19.59 19.76
CA ILE A 162 -0.54 -18.50 20.58
C ILE A 162 -0.94 -19.00 21.96
N GLU A 163 -1.65 -20.13 22.05
CA GLU A 163 -2.09 -20.72 23.32
C GLU A 163 -0.91 -20.99 24.26
N TYR A 164 0.14 -21.68 23.78
CA TYR A 164 1.27 -22.05 24.62
C TYR A 164 2.25 -20.90 24.88
N ALA A 165 2.31 -19.90 24.00
CA ALA A 165 3.02 -18.66 24.30
C ALA A 165 2.32 -17.89 25.43
N ASP A 166 0.99 -17.77 25.40
CA ASP A 166 0.21 -17.15 26.46
C ASP A 166 0.39 -17.89 27.80
N LYS A 167 0.35 -19.23 27.78
CA LYS A 167 0.63 -20.07 28.97
C LYS A 167 2.04 -19.85 29.51
N THR A 168 3.04 -19.72 28.64
CA THR A 168 4.43 -19.44 29.06
C THR A 168 4.53 -18.07 29.73
N VAL A 169 3.94 -17.03 29.13
CA VAL A 169 3.98 -15.67 29.69
C VAL A 169 3.24 -15.60 31.03
N ALA A 170 2.15 -16.36 31.20
CA ALA A 170 1.41 -16.45 32.45
C ALA A 170 2.21 -17.05 33.63
N LEU A 171 3.34 -17.71 33.38
CA LEU A 171 4.26 -18.17 34.43
C LEU A 171 5.06 -17.02 35.09
N GLY A 172 5.00 -15.81 34.54
CA GLY A 172 5.56 -14.59 35.13
C GLY A 172 7.09 -14.65 35.24
N ASP A 173 7.61 -14.28 36.41
CA ASP A 173 9.05 -14.16 36.67
C ASP A 173 9.77 -15.51 36.81
N LYS A 174 9.04 -16.62 36.72
CA LYS A 174 9.63 -17.96 36.61
C LYS A 174 10.34 -18.14 35.26
N VAL A 175 9.95 -17.38 34.24
CA VAL A 175 10.52 -17.43 32.89
C VAL A 175 11.47 -16.25 32.70
N ASP A 176 12.69 -16.52 32.22
CA ASP A 176 13.67 -15.47 31.93
C ASP A 176 13.27 -14.59 30.72
N ALA A 177 13.82 -13.39 30.64
CA ALA A 177 13.50 -12.42 29.60
C ALA A 177 13.75 -12.95 28.17
N GLY A 178 14.79 -13.76 27.96
CA GLY A 178 15.11 -14.33 26.66
C GLY A 178 14.07 -15.34 26.21
N THR A 179 13.65 -16.24 27.09
CA THR A 179 12.56 -17.20 26.83
C THR A 179 11.23 -16.47 26.60
N ARG A 180 10.90 -15.47 27.44
CA ARG A 180 9.70 -14.64 27.31
C ARG A 180 9.65 -13.91 25.97
N TYR A 181 10.76 -13.29 25.56
CA TYR A 181 10.90 -12.66 24.26
C TYR A 181 10.71 -13.69 23.13
N GLY A 182 11.35 -14.86 23.20
CA GLY A 182 11.28 -15.89 22.17
C GLY A 182 9.84 -16.37 21.90
N VAL A 183 9.07 -16.66 22.96
CA VAL A 183 7.68 -17.09 22.80
C VAL A 183 6.77 -15.97 22.32
N LEU A 184 7.00 -14.72 22.74
CA LEU A 184 6.23 -13.56 22.28
C LEU A 184 6.53 -13.23 20.81
N TYR A 185 7.77 -13.42 20.37
CA TYR A 185 8.15 -13.29 18.97
C TYR A 185 7.45 -14.35 18.10
N ALA A 186 7.46 -15.62 18.53
CA ALA A 186 6.73 -16.70 17.85
C ALA A 186 5.22 -16.44 17.82
N ARG A 187 4.65 -15.95 18.92
CA ARG A 187 3.25 -15.55 19.01
C ARG A 187 2.89 -14.42 18.06
N ALA A 188 3.73 -13.39 17.94
CA ALA A 188 3.53 -12.28 17.00
C ALA A 188 3.53 -12.76 15.54
N LEU A 189 4.46 -13.67 15.20
CA LEU A 189 4.46 -14.32 13.89
C LEU A 189 3.20 -15.14 13.65
N ALA A 190 2.77 -15.95 14.63
CA ALA A 190 1.56 -16.75 14.52
C ALA A 190 0.31 -15.87 14.32
N TYR A 191 0.17 -14.79 15.12
CA TYR A 191 -0.91 -13.82 14.97
C TYR A 191 -0.95 -13.19 13.58
N ALA A 192 0.21 -12.86 13.01
CA ALA A 192 0.31 -12.31 11.66
C ALA A 192 -0.12 -13.28 10.55
N THR A 193 -0.26 -14.59 10.83
CA THR A 193 -0.75 -15.59 9.85
C THR A 193 -2.21 -15.96 10.02
N LEU A 194 -2.86 -15.49 11.08
CA LEU A 194 -4.29 -15.71 11.31
C LEU A 194 -5.14 -15.02 10.23
N LYS A 195 -6.33 -15.56 10.01
CA LYS A 195 -7.36 -14.92 9.19
C LYS A 195 -7.85 -13.62 9.85
N PRO A 196 -8.37 -12.64 9.08
CA PRO A 196 -8.76 -11.33 9.62
C PRO A 196 -9.78 -11.37 10.77
N ASP A 197 -10.73 -12.30 10.73
CA ASP A 197 -11.74 -12.51 11.78
C ASP A 197 -11.10 -13.00 13.08
N ALA A 198 -10.17 -13.97 12.99
CA ALA A 198 -9.41 -14.46 14.14
C ALA A 198 -8.44 -13.39 14.68
N GLN A 199 -7.81 -12.60 13.82
CA GLN A 199 -7.02 -11.43 14.24
C GLN A 199 -7.87 -10.44 15.02
N ALA A 200 -9.06 -10.11 14.50
CA ALA A 200 -9.99 -9.21 15.16
C ALA A 200 -10.40 -9.72 16.56
N ALA A 201 -10.78 -10.99 16.66
CA ALA A 201 -11.14 -11.61 17.93
C ALA A 201 -9.98 -11.66 18.95
N GLY A 202 -8.76 -11.87 18.47
CA GLY A 202 -7.54 -11.93 19.29
C GLY A 202 -6.85 -10.58 19.56
N GLY A 203 -7.39 -9.47 19.04
CA GLY A 203 -6.69 -8.18 18.98
C GLY A 203 -6.24 -7.64 20.34
N ALA A 204 -7.09 -7.69 21.37
CA ALA A 204 -6.75 -7.21 22.72
C ALA A 204 -5.52 -7.94 23.29
N LYS A 205 -5.53 -9.28 23.26
CA LYS A 205 -4.39 -10.09 23.70
C LYS A 205 -3.16 -9.90 22.83
N ALA A 206 -3.33 -9.66 21.52
CA ALA A 206 -2.22 -9.37 20.62
C ALA A 206 -1.54 -8.04 20.95
N ARG A 207 -2.31 -7.02 21.35
CA ARG A 207 -1.78 -5.74 21.83
C ARG A 207 -0.99 -5.89 23.14
N GLU A 208 -1.53 -6.64 24.11
CA GLU A 208 -0.81 -6.95 25.35
C GLU A 208 0.49 -7.70 25.06
N ALA A 209 0.43 -8.72 24.19
CA ALA A 209 1.61 -9.51 23.84
C ALA A 209 2.67 -8.72 23.07
N CYS A 210 2.30 -7.82 22.16
CA CYS A 210 3.28 -7.04 21.40
C CYS A 210 4.02 -6.04 22.31
N THR A 211 3.33 -5.41 23.25
CA THR A 211 3.93 -4.48 24.23
C THR A 211 4.81 -5.24 25.22
N ALA A 212 4.37 -6.40 25.71
CA ALA A 212 5.20 -7.30 26.51
C ALA A 212 6.44 -7.78 25.74
N GLY A 213 6.30 -8.01 24.42
CA GLY A 213 7.39 -8.45 23.56
C GLY A 213 8.47 -7.39 23.38
N LEU A 214 8.08 -6.12 23.19
CA LEU A 214 8.99 -4.98 23.18
C LEU A 214 9.74 -4.85 24.51
N LYS A 215 9.03 -4.94 25.63
CA LYS A 215 9.65 -4.89 26.96
C LYS A 215 10.63 -6.04 27.17
N ALA A 216 10.23 -7.28 26.87
CA ALA A 216 11.09 -8.45 27.02
C ALA A 216 12.34 -8.34 26.13
N LEU A 217 12.20 -7.82 24.90
CA LEU A 217 13.30 -7.56 23.97
C LEU A 217 14.29 -6.52 24.52
N ASP A 218 13.85 -5.55 25.32
CA ASP A 218 14.71 -4.58 26.01
C ASP A 218 15.46 -5.17 27.19
N GLU A 219 14.92 -6.20 27.82
CA GLU A 219 15.53 -6.94 28.92
C GLU A 219 16.52 -8.04 28.43
N VAL A 220 16.52 -8.39 27.14
CA VAL A 220 17.47 -9.36 26.58
C VAL A 220 18.89 -8.83 26.71
N LYS A 221 19.73 -9.57 27.44
CA LYS A 221 21.15 -9.25 27.60
C LYS A 221 21.88 -9.38 26.27
N LYS A 222 22.73 -8.40 25.98
CA LYS A 222 23.66 -8.46 24.85
C LYS A 222 24.63 -9.64 25.03
N PRO A 223 24.77 -10.55 24.05
CA PRO A 223 25.82 -11.55 24.05
C PRO A 223 27.23 -10.93 24.07
N ASP A 224 28.14 -11.46 24.88
CA ASP A 224 29.50 -10.92 25.06
C ASP A 224 30.30 -10.85 23.75
N ASN A 225 29.98 -11.72 22.79
CA ASN A 225 30.64 -11.81 21.50
C ASN A 225 30.07 -10.84 20.44
N LEU A 226 29.15 -9.93 20.82
CA LEU A 226 28.55 -8.96 19.91
C LEU A 226 28.91 -7.52 20.29
N THR A 227 29.18 -6.73 19.26
CA THR A 227 29.25 -5.27 19.37
C THR A 227 27.87 -4.70 19.67
N ASP A 228 27.81 -3.51 20.27
CA ASP A 228 26.52 -2.85 20.55
C ASP A 228 25.74 -2.56 19.26
N ASP A 229 26.44 -2.19 18.19
CA ASP A 229 25.83 -1.92 16.90
C ASP A 229 25.25 -3.19 16.26
N ASP A 230 25.94 -4.33 16.36
CA ASP A 230 25.42 -5.59 15.84
C ASP A 230 24.25 -6.10 16.67
N PHE A 231 24.25 -5.85 17.98
CA PHE A 231 23.10 -6.16 18.83
C PHE A 231 21.88 -5.29 18.49
N LYS A 232 22.07 -3.97 18.29
CA LYS A 232 21.00 -3.07 17.82
C LYS A 232 20.44 -3.52 16.48
N LYS A 233 21.28 -3.90 15.52
CA LYS A 233 20.84 -4.45 14.23
C LYS A 233 20.02 -5.74 14.38
N GLN A 234 20.38 -6.59 15.34
CA GLN A 234 19.62 -7.81 15.61
C GLN A 234 18.24 -7.52 16.22
N LYS A 235 18.10 -6.46 17.03
CA LYS A 235 16.81 -6.06 17.64
C LYS A 235 15.85 -5.42 16.63
N LEU A 236 16.36 -4.88 15.53
CA LEU A 236 15.58 -4.13 14.54
C LEU A 236 14.36 -4.89 14.01
N GLN A 237 14.54 -6.13 13.53
CA GLN A 237 13.43 -6.91 12.95
C GLN A 237 12.39 -7.31 14.00
N PRO A 238 12.77 -7.82 15.19
CA PRO A 238 11.82 -8.02 16.28
C PRO A 238 11.04 -6.77 16.68
N THR A 239 11.71 -5.61 16.81
CA THR A 239 11.04 -4.35 17.12
C THR A 239 10.00 -3.99 16.05
N ILE A 240 10.35 -4.12 14.77
CA ILE A 240 9.41 -3.88 13.66
C ILE A 240 8.22 -4.84 13.72
N LEU A 241 8.45 -6.14 13.97
CA LEU A 241 7.37 -7.14 14.08
C LEU A 241 6.42 -6.82 15.23
N PHE A 242 6.94 -6.45 16.40
CA PHE A 242 6.10 -6.13 17.54
C PHE A 242 5.29 -4.86 17.30
N HIS A 243 5.89 -3.78 16.81
CA HIS A 243 5.11 -2.59 16.43
C HIS A 243 4.07 -2.88 15.36
N PHE A 244 4.37 -3.76 14.38
CA PHE A 244 3.40 -4.15 13.36
C PHE A 244 2.24 -4.94 13.96
N THR A 245 2.53 -5.82 14.92
CA THR A 245 1.53 -6.55 15.69
C THR A 245 0.68 -5.61 16.53
N CYS A 246 1.28 -4.60 17.18
CA CYS A 246 0.55 -3.57 17.91
C CYS A 246 -0.37 -2.76 16.98
N ALA A 247 0.14 -2.35 15.81
CA ALA A 247 -0.64 -1.59 14.84
C ALA A 247 -1.84 -2.39 14.30
N THR A 248 -1.63 -3.66 13.94
CA THR A 248 -2.70 -4.54 13.45
C THR A 248 -3.73 -4.86 14.53
N ALA A 249 -3.30 -5.10 15.77
CA ALA A 249 -4.19 -5.25 16.92
C ALA A 249 -5.01 -3.98 17.21
N ALA A 250 -4.37 -2.81 17.12
CA ALA A 250 -5.02 -1.52 17.30
C ALA A 250 -6.06 -1.25 16.19
N MET A 251 -5.74 -1.58 14.93
CA MET A 251 -6.69 -1.53 13.81
C MET A 251 -7.91 -2.43 14.04
N ALA A 252 -7.69 -3.66 14.51
CA ALA A 252 -8.77 -4.58 14.89
C ALA A 252 -9.66 -4.00 16.01
N ALA A 253 -9.06 -3.32 16.97
CA ALA A 253 -9.75 -2.64 18.07
C ALA A 253 -10.35 -1.27 17.68
N LYS A 254 -10.19 -0.82 16.42
CA LYS A 254 -10.52 0.53 15.94
C LYS A 254 -9.83 1.65 16.73
N ASP A 255 -8.73 1.35 17.41
CA ASP A 255 -7.83 2.33 18.02
C ASP A 255 -6.89 2.88 16.95
N TYR A 256 -7.42 3.76 16.10
CA TYR A 256 -6.64 4.36 15.02
C TYR A 256 -5.47 5.22 15.53
N PRO A 257 -5.58 6.01 16.61
CA PRO A 257 -4.44 6.71 17.19
C PRO A 257 -3.30 5.76 17.59
N GLY A 258 -3.61 4.67 18.30
CA GLY A 258 -2.60 3.66 18.67
C GLY A 258 -1.98 2.95 17.47
N ALA A 259 -2.76 2.74 16.40
CA ALA A 259 -2.24 2.20 15.15
C ALA A 259 -1.29 3.18 14.43
N VAL A 260 -1.62 4.48 14.41
CA VAL A 260 -0.74 5.53 13.87
C VAL A 260 0.58 5.57 14.62
N GLU A 261 0.54 5.58 15.96
CA GLU A 261 1.74 5.59 16.80
C GLU A 261 2.65 4.40 16.48
N SER A 262 2.07 3.20 16.43
CA SER A 262 2.81 1.96 16.15
C SER A 262 3.40 1.93 14.74
N TYR A 263 2.67 2.37 13.72
CA TYR A 263 3.23 2.46 12.36
C TYR A 263 4.28 3.55 12.22
N LYS A 264 4.12 4.70 12.88
CA LYS A 264 5.16 5.74 12.93
C LYS A 264 6.44 5.26 13.62
N ALA A 265 6.33 4.44 14.66
CA ALA A 265 7.50 3.79 15.28
C ALA A 265 8.26 2.90 14.29
N ILE A 266 7.55 2.17 13.40
CA ILE A 266 8.21 1.42 12.32
C ILE A 266 8.85 2.36 11.30
N LEU A 267 8.18 3.43 10.89
CA LEU A 267 8.73 4.40 9.93
C LEU A 267 9.93 5.18 10.48
N ALA A 268 10.03 5.37 11.79
CA ALA A 268 11.24 5.92 12.41
C ALA A 268 12.46 5.01 12.24
N LEU A 269 12.24 3.69 12.13
CA LEU A 269 13.28 2.68 11.91
C LEU A 269 13.53 2.42 10.42
N ASN A 270 12.48 2.49 9.59
CA ASN A 270 12.53 2.31 8.15
C ASN A 270 11.56 3.27 7.44
N PRO A 271 11.99 4.51 7.14
CA PRO A 271 11.11 5.55 6.58
C PRO A 271 10.53 5.23 5.20
N ASP A 272 11.17 4.31 4.47
CA ASP A 272 10.86 3.93 3.09
C ASP A 272 10.05 2.62 3.01
N ASP A 273 9.58 2.08 4.15
CA ASP A 273 8.86 0.81 4.19
C ASP A 273 7.50 0.91 3.48
N LEU A 274 7.38 0.33 2.29
CA LEU A 274 6.18 0.40 1.47
C LEU A 274 4.93 -0.08 2.22
N SER A 275 5.02 -1.24 2.89
CA SER A 275 3.86 -1.84 3.56
C SER A 275 3.39 -0.99 4.73
N THR A 276 4.33 -0.42 5.50
CA THR A 276 4.02 0.45 6.64
C THR A 276 3.41 1.76 6.18
N ASN A 277 3.99 2.42 5.16
CA ASN A 277 3.40 3.63 4.57
C ASN A 277 1.99 3.35 4.02
N TYR A 278 1.81 2.24 3.30
CA TYR A 278 0.50 1.84 2.78
C TYR A 278 -0.53 1.62 3.89
N ASN A 279 -0.17 0.85 4.93
CA ASN A 279 -1.09 0.56 6.03
C ASN A 279 -1.38 1.81 6.87
N LEU A 280 -0.42 2.71 7.05
CA LEU A 280 -0.64 3.99 7.73
C LEU A 280 -1.63 4.86 6.95
N GLY A 281 -1.55 4.89 5.61
CA GLY A 281 -2.55 5.55 4.77
C GLY A 281 -3.96 5.00 4.99
N LYS A 282 -4.11 3.68 5.13
CA LYS A 282 -5.39 3.05 5.46
C LYS A 282 -5.89 3.42 6.85
N VAL A 283 -5.01 3.57 7.84
CA VAL A 283 -5.40 3.99 9.19
C VAL A 283 -6.03 5.38 9.14
N TYR A 284 -5.40 6.33 8.44
CA TYR A 284 -5.92 7.68 8.29
C TYR A 284 -7.26 7.73 7.55
N MET A 285 -7.48 6.88 6.54
CA MET A 285 -8.82 6.75 5.91
C MET A 285 -9.89 6.21 6.86
N ALA A 286 -9.52 5.33 7.80
CA ALA A 286 -10.46 4.68 8.70
C ALA A 286 -10.85 5.55 9.91
N MET A 287 -10.10 6.62 10.19
CA MET A 287 -10.40 7.59 11.23
C MET A 287 -11.76 8.28 11.05
N THR A 288 -12.28 8.89 12.11
CA THR A 288 -13.56 9.62 12.10
C THR A 288 -13.35 11.02 12.68
N PRO A 289 -13.36 12.10 11.87
CA PRO A 289 -13.47 12.08 10.41
C PRO A 289 -12.21 11.51 9.74
N PRO A 290 -12.32 10.94 8.52
CA PRO A 290 -11.16 10.47 7.77
C PRO A 290 -10.15 11.60 7.53
N GLN A 291 -8.87 11.29 7.73
CA GLN A 291 -7.76 12.22 7.49
C GLN A 291 -7.22 12.01 6.06
N TRP A 292 -8.00 12.43 5.05
CA TRP A 292 -7.73 12.14 3.64
C TRP A 292 -6.37 12.62 3.15
N MET A 293 -5.93 13.80 3.56
CA MET A 293 -4.64 14.35 3.10
C MET A 293 -3.46 13.53 3.61
N ASP A 294 -3.51 13.10 4.88
CA ASP A 294 -2.50 12.21 5.44
C ASP A 294 -2.58 10.81 4.80
N ALA A 295 -3.78 10.31 4.53
CA ALA A 295 -3.97 9.05 3.82
C ALA A 295 -3.29 9.07 2.43
N PHE A 296 -3.59 10.08 1.62
CA PHE A 296 -3.02 10.24 0.28
C PHE A 296 -1.50 10.39 0.33
N TRP A 297 -0.99 11.16 1.29
CA TRP A 297 0.44 11.31 1.50
C TRP A 297 1.15 9.97 1.75
N TYR A 298 0.65 9.17 2.70
CA TYR A 298 1.29 7.90 3.02
C TYR A 298 1.08 6.83 1.93
N PHE A 299 0.00 6.87 1.15
CA PHE A 299 -0.08 6.08 -0.07
C PHE A 299 0.94 6.51 -1.13
N ALA A 300 1.14 7.81 -1.32
CA ALA A 300 2.14 8.32 -2.24
C ALA A 300 3.56 7.89 -1.83
N ARG A 301 3.88 7.99 -0.53
CA ARG A 301 5.12 7.45 0.06
C ARG A 301 5.29 5.96 -0.24
N ALA A 302 4.22 5.17 -0.17
CA ALA A 302 4.25 3.75 -0.53
C ALA A 302 4.50 3.52 -2.03
N VAL A 303 3.91 4.33 -2.92
CA VAL A 303 4.17 4.27 -4.37
C VAL A 303 5.63 4.57 -4.69
N THR A 304 6.19 5.60 -4.04
CA THR A 304 7.54 6.09 -4.29
C THR A 304 8.62 5.39 -3.47
N SER A 305 8.27 4.32 -2.75
CA SER A 305 9.22 3.55 -1.96
C SER A 305 10.31 2.97 -2.86
N LYS A 306 11.58 3.15 -2.49
CA LYS A 306 12.75 2.66 -3.25
C LYS A 306 12.86 1.14 -3.20
N GLY A 307 12.30 0.52 -2.17
CA GLY A 307 12.23 -0.94 -2.03
C GLY A 307 11.09 -1.60 -2.82
N ALA A 308 10.22 -0.82 -3.44
CA ALA A 308 9.07 -1.32 -4.18
C ALA A 308 9.45 -1.89 -5.55
N THR A 309 8.82 -3.00 -5.93
CA THR A 309 8.82 -3.42 -7.34
C THR A 309 7.90 -2.54 -8.16
N GLN A 310 8.15 -2.41 -9.47
CA GLN A 310 7.28 -1.64 -10.37
C GLN A 310 5.81 -2.09 -10.30
N ALA A 311 5.56 -3.40 -10.17
CA ALA A 311 4.22 -3.94 -10.03
C ALA A 311 3.51 -3.45 -8.75
N GLN A 312 4.23 -3.41 -7.62
CA GLN A 312 3.69 -2.91 -6.35
C GLN A 312 3.41 -1.40 -6.43
N SER A 313 4.36 -0.61 -6.93
CA SER A 313 4.16 0.83 -7.12
C SER A 313 2.96 1.12 -8.03
N ASN A 314 2.81 0.39 -9.13
CA ASN A 314 1.68 0.54 -10.05
C ASN A 314 0.33 0.22 -9.40
N GLN A 315 0.27 -0.85 -8.59
CA GLN A 315 -0.95 -1.23 -7.88
C GLN A 315 -1.38 -0.16 -6.86
N VAL A 316 -0.43 0.33 -6.05
CA VAL A 316 -0.72 1.40 -5.08
C VAL A 316 -1.05 2.71 -5.79
N LYS A 317 -0.37 3.05 -6.90
CA LYS A 317 -0.64 4.26 -7.68
C LYS A 317 -2.06 4.24 -8.24
N LYS A 318 -2.50 3.11 -8.80
CA LYS A 318 -3.88 2.94 -9.29
C LYS A 318 -4.91 3.09 -8.17
N TYR A 319 -4.64 2.49 -7.02
CA TYR A 319 -5.52 2.61 -5.85
C TYR A 319 -5.60 4.07 -5.37
N LEU A 320 -4.46 4.74 -5.17
CA LEU A 320 -4.40 6.14 -4.76
C LEU A 320 -5.14 7.06 -5.73
N ARG A 321 -4.94 6.91 -7.05
CA ARG A 321 -5.67 7.65 -8.08
C ARG A 321 -7.18 7.55 -7.90
N SER A 322 -7.68 6.32 -7.68
CA SER A 322 -9.10 6.09 -7.45
C SER A 322 -9.59 6.74 -6.16
N GLN A 323 -8.78 6.74 -5.09
CA GLN A 323 -9.16 7.41 -3.85
C GLN A 323 -9.22 8.94 -4.00
N ILE A 324 -8.30 9.55 -4.74
CA ILE A 324 -8.32 10.99 -5.05
C ILE A 324 -9.58 11.35 -5.83
N ALA A 325 -9.85 10.63 -6.93
CA ALA A 325 -11.05 10.85 -7.74
C ALA A 325 -12.33 10.73 -6.91
N ASN A 326 -12.44 9.70 -6.05
CA ASN A 326 -13.59 9.52 -5.18
C ASN A 326 -13.74 10.64 -4.15
N TYR A 327 -12.63 11.10 -3.56
CA TYR A 327 -12.63 12.21 -2.61
C TYR A 327 -13.11 13.53 -3.24
N GLN A 328 -12.86 13.70 -4.54
CA GLN A 328 -13.32 14.84 -5.35
C GLN A 328 -14.71 14.65 -5.98
N GLY A 329 -15.38 13.52 -5.74
CA GLY A 329 -16.75 13.27 -6.21
C GLY A 329 -16.84 12.57 -7.58
N GLY A 330 -15.72 12.13 -8.16
CA GLY A 330 -15.67 11.24 -9.31
C GLY A 330 -15.96 11.87 -10.68
N ASN A 331 -16.36 13.15 -10.72
CA ASN A 331 -16.72 13.86 -11.95
C ASN A 331 -15.60 14.77 -12.47
N VAL A 332 -14.48 14.86 -11.76
CA VAL A 332 -13.30 15.62 -12.20
C VAL A 332 -12.66 14.91 -13.39
N CYS A 333 -12.23 15.68 -14.40
CA CYS A 333 -11.52 15.16 -15.55
C CYS A 333 -10.27 14.35 -15.17
N ASP A 334 -10.07 13.23 -15.87
CA ASP A 334 -8.96 12.30 -15.63
C ASP A 334 -7.58 12.99 -15.68
N SER A 335 -7.39 13.93 -16.62
CA SER A 335 -6.13 14.67 -16.77
C SER A 335 -5.77 15.50 -15.54
N LEU A 336 -6.76 16.03 -14.83
CA LEU A 336 -6.56 16.80 -13.61
C LEU A 336 -6.23 15.90 -12.43
N THR A 337 -6.99 14.81 -12.28
CA THR A 337 -6.68 13.79 -11.28
C THR A 337 -5.27 13.24 -11.46
N ASP A 338 -4.85 12.99 -12.70
CA ASP A 338 -3.50 12.51 -13.02
C ASP A 338 -2.42 13.58 -12.75
N GLY A 339 -2.72 14.85 -12.99
CA GLY A 339 -1.86 15.98 -12.64
C GLY A 339 -1.61 16.07 -11.14
N GLU A 340 -2.67 16.11 -10.34
CA GLU A 340 -2.61 16.18 -8.87
C GLU A 340 -1.92 14.95 -8.27
N LEU A 341 -2.20 13.76 -8.80
CA LEU A 341 -1.50 12.54 -8.42
C LEU A 341 0.00 12.65 -8.66
N ASN A 342 0.42 13.12 -9.85
CA ASN A 342 1.83 13.23 -10.16
C ASN A 342 2.54 14.27 -9.29
N GLU A 343 1.90 15.40 -8.99
CA GLU A 343 2.41 16.39 -8.04
C GLU A 343 2.59 15.79 -6.64
N LEU A 344 1.56 15.11 -6.12
CA LEU A 344 1.62 14.43 -4.83
C LEU A 344 2.75 13.40 -4.77
N LEU A 345 2.91 12.59 -5.83
CA LEU A 345 4.00 11.62 -5.91
C LEU A 345 5.36 12.30 -5.88
N GLN A 346 5.55 13.42 -6.59
CA GLN A 346 6.81 14.18 -6.53
C GLN A 346 7.07 14.72 -5.11
N LEU A 347 6.09 15.36 -4.49
CA LEU A 347 6.20 15.91 -3.14
C LEU A 347 6.55 14.82 -2.12
N ALA A 348 5.92 13.65 -2.19
CA ALA A 348 6.16 12.54 -1.27
C ALA A 348 7.60 11.99 -1.30
N THR A 349 8.34 12.19 -2.41
CA THR A 349 9.77 11.81 -2.46
C THR A 349 10.66 12.71 -1.60
N SER A 350 10.23 13.95 -1.35
CA SER A 350 11.05 15.00 -0.73
C SER A 350 10.92 15.11 0.79
N SER A 351 9.85 14.57 1.38
CA SER A 351 9.60 14.63 2.83
C SER A 351 9.02 13.31 3.35
N ALA A 352 9.35 12.97 4.59
CA ALA A 352 8.74 11.83 5.28
C ALA A 352 7.29 12.16 5.72
N ASP A 353 7.09 13.37 6.23
CA ASP A 353 5.80 13.86 6.69
C ASP A 353 5.16 14.82 5.70
N ARG A 354 3.82 14.87 5.70
CA ARG A 354 3.04 15.73 4.82
C ARG A 354 3.25 17.21 5.20
N PRO A 355 3.58 18.10 4.24
CA PRO A 355 3.55 19.53 4.47
C PRO A 355 2.12 19.99 4.84
N SER A 356 1.99 20.85 5.85
CA SER A 356 0.68 21.39 6.25
C SER A 356 -0.01 22.19 5.14
N SER A 357 0.76 22.75 4.20
CA SER A 357 0.29 23.49 3.04
C SER A 357 -0.32 22.60 1.94
N TYR A 358 -0.03 21.30 1.93
CA TYR A 358 -0.58 20.40 0.91
C TYR A 358 -2.05 20.09 1.23
N SER A 359 -2.92 20.37 0.26
CA SER A 359 -4.35 20.05 0.31
C SER A 359 -4.90 19.82 -1.09
N LEU A 360 -5.99 19.06 -1.19
CA LEU A 360 -6.80 18.91 -2.39
C LEU A 360 -8.25 19.31 -2.08
N PRO A 361 -8.96 19.96 -3.02
CA PRO A 361 -10.38 20.23 -2.88
C PRO A 361 -11.17 18.92 -2.73
N SER A 362 -12.12 18.89 -1.79
CA SER A 362 -13.05 17.78 -1.63
C SER A 362 -14.23 17.89 -2.61
N ALA A 363 -15.02 16.84 -2.72
CA ALA A 363 -16.29 16.86 -3.44
C ALA A 363 -17.23 17.97 -2.95
N THR A 364 -17.18 18.30 -1.65
CA THR A 364 -18.01 19.39 -1.08
C THR A 364 -17.49 20.74 -1.53
N ASP A 365 -16.17 20.95 -1.53
CA ASP A 365 -15.55 22.19 -2.00
C ASP A 365 -15.85 22.40 -3.50
N ILE A 366 -15.73 21.34 -4.30
CA ILE A 366 -16.04 21.34 -5.73
C ILE A 366 -17.52 21.65 -5.95
N SER A 367 -18.43 20.96 -5.27
CA SER A 367 -19.88 21.18 -5.40
C SER A 367 -20.31 22.59 -5.00
N ALA A 368 -19.63 23.18 -3.99
CA ALA A 368 -19.89 24.55 -3.59
C ALA A 368 -19.53 25.55 -4.70
N ILE A 369 -18.42 25.33 -5.41
CA ILE A 369 -18.02 26.14 -6.57
C ILE A 369 -19.01 25.97 -7.72
N GLN A 370 -19.47 24.74 -7.96
CA GLN A 370 -20.39 24.41 -9.06
C GLN A 370 -21.77 25.05 -8.91
N LYS A 371 -22.24 25.31 -7.68
CA LYS A 371 -23.59 25.82 -7.41
C LYS A 371 -23.90 27.16 -8.07
N ASP A 372 -22.93 28.07 -8.06
CA ASP A 372 -23.06 29.43 -8.61
C ASP A 372 -22.33 29.57 -9.96
N MET A 373 -21.91 28.43 -10.54
CA MET A 373 -21.10 28.41 -11.74
C MET A 373 -21.95 28.70 -12.98
N THR A 374 -21.51 29.67 -13.77
CA THR A 374 -22.05 29.96 -15.10
C THR A 374 -20.93 29.85 -16.12
N ILE A 375 -21.26 29.66 -17.40
CA ILE A 375 -20.21 29.67 -18.43
C ILE A 375 -19.51 31.03 -18.51
N ALA A 376 -20.20 32.14 -18.23
CA ALA A 376 -19.59 33.46 -18.18
C ALA A 376 -18.55 33.60 -17.06
N SER A 377 -18.85 33.08 -15.85
CA SER A 377 -17.88 33.08 -14.75
C SER A 377 -16.71 32.15 -15.04
N VAL A 378 -16.95 30.97 -15.63
CA VAL A 378 -15.90 30.03 -16.04
C VAL A 378 -14.98 30.67 -17.07
N PHE A 379 -15.52 31.24 -18.13
CA PHE A 379 -14.75 31.91 -19.18
C PHE A 379 -13.87 33.02 -18.59
N THR A 380 -14.44 33.86 -17.71
CA THR A 380 -13.73 34.97 -17.06
C THR A 380 -12.59 34.47 -16.18
N ASP A 381 -12.86 33.49 -15.31
CA ASP A 381 -11.89 32.98 -14.35
C ASP A 381 -10.76 32.21 -15.05
N LEU A 382 -11.09 31.39 -16.07
CA LEU A 382 -10.09 30.66 -16.82
C LEU A 382 -9.16 31.59 -17.59
N LYS A 383 -9.71 32.63 -18.22
CA LYS A 383 -8.93 33.65 -18.94
C LYS A 383 -8.04 34.48 -18.02
N ALA A 384 -8.50 34.80 -16.81
CA ALA A 384 -7.68 35.55 -15.85
C ALA A 384 -6.46 34.75 -15.32
N GLY A 385 -6.53 33.42 -15.32
CA GLY A 385 -5.46 32.56 -14.81
C GLY A 385 -5.33 32.55 -13.28
N GLY A 386 -4.22 32.00 -12.78
CA GLY A 386 -3.94 31.91 -11.34
C GLY A 386 -4.69 30.80 -10.59
N ASP A 387 -4.71 30.86 -9.26
CA ASP A 387 -5.27 29.76 -8.44
C ASP A 387 -6.79 29.67 -8.51
N LYS A 388 -7.49 30.80 -8.67
CA LYS A 388 -8.94 30.80 -8.93
C LYS A 388 -9.28 30.08 -10.24
N SER A 389 -8.48 30.29 -11.28
CA SER A 389 -8.61 29.58 -12.56
C SER A 389 -8.47 28.07 -12.39
N LYS A 390 -7.45 27.60 -11.64
CA LYS A 390 -7.27 26.17 -11.36
C LYS A 390 -8.47 25.54 -10.64
N LEU A 391 -8.98 26.21 -9.60
CA LEU A 391 -10.16 25.73 -8.86
C LEU A 391 -11.42 25.72 -9.73
N THR A 392 -11.60 26.77 -10.53
CA THR A 392 -12.73 26.85 -11.48
C THR A 392 -12.64 25.74 -12.52
N TRP A 393 -11.46 25.49 -13.07
CA TRP A 393 -11.23 24.42 -14.02
C TRP A 393 -11.48 23.04 -13.41
N LEU A 394 -10.98 22.79 -12.20
CA LEU A 394 -11.22 21.55 -11.46
C LEU A 394 -12.72 21.27 -11.29
N ALA A 395 -13.50 22.33 -11.02
CA ALA A 395 -14.94 22.22 -10.84
C ALA A 395 -15.73 22.19 -12.16
N ALA A 396 -15.24 22.81 -13.24
CA ALA A 396 -15.94 22.96 -14.51
C ALA A 396 -15.67 21.84 -15.51
N CYS A 397 -14.49 21.24 -15.49
CA CYS A 397 -14.11 20.21 -16.46
C CYS A 397 -15.02 18.99 -16.32
N GLY A 398 -15.59 18.55 -17.45
CA GLY A 398 -16.54 17.44 -17.51
C GLY A 398 -17.99 17.84 -17.23
N LEU A 399 -18.27 19.10 -16.89
CA LEU A 399 -19.64 19.58 -16.76
C LEU A 399 -20.28 19.89 -18.11
N GLU A 400 -21.57 19.58 -18.19
CA GLU A 400 -22.43 20.03 -19.26
C GLU A 400 -22.98 21.43 -18.94
N PHE A 401 -22.78 22.38 -19.85
CA PHE A 401 -23.34 23.71 -19.74
C PHE A 401 -24.48 23.86 -20.76
N PRO A 402 -25.69 24.24 -20.31
CA PRO A 402 -26.80 24.52 -21.21
C PRO A 402 -26.74 25.94 -21.77
N GLU A 403 -27.38 26.14 -22.93
CA GLU A 403 -27.63 27.46 -23.53
C GLU A 403 -26.38 28.36 -23.64
N VAL A 404 -25.20 27.79 -23.95
CA VAL A 404 -23.96 28.54 -24.10
C VAL A 404 -24.06 29.44 -25.35
N PRO A 405 -24.06 30.78 -25.20
CA PRO A 405 -24.19 31.69 -26.32
C PRO A 405 -22.87 31.85 -27.08
N GLY A 406 -22.97 32.08 -28.39
CA GLY A 406 -21.80 32.37 -29.20
C GLY A 406 -22.11 32.87 -30.60
N LYS A 407 -21.08 33.42 -31.24
CA LYS A 407 -21.07 33.77 -32.66
C LYS A 407 -20.29 32.74 -33.45
N VAL A 408 -20.90 32.21 -34.50
CA VAL A 408 -20.27 31.21 -35.38
C VAL A 408 -19.23 31.88 -36.26
N ILE A 409 -17.96 31.48 -36.15
CA ILE A 409 -16.87 32.03 -36.97
C ILE A 409 -16.53 31.09 -38.14
N GLU A 410 -16.57 29.79 -37.88
CA GLU A 410 -16.27 28.75 -38.88
C GLU A 410 -17.11 27.50 -38.60
N VAL A 411 -17.59 26.86 -39.66
CA VAL A 411 -18.25 25.55 -39.62
C VAL A 411 -17.42 24.57 -40.42
N THR A 412 -16.94 23.52 -39.78
CA THR A 412 -16.23 22.41 -40.43
C THR A 412 -17.16 21.20 -40.47
N PRO A 413 -17.71 20.85 -41.66
CA PRO A 413 -18.53 19.66 -41.82
C PRO A 413 -17.73 18.38 -41.53
N GLY A 414 -18.39 17.36 -40.97
CA GLY A 414 -17.75 16.09 -40.63
C GLY A 414 -18.63 15.27 -39.68
N ASP A 415 -18.05 14.19 -39.15
CA ASP A 415 -18.61 13.42 -38.04
C ASP A 415 -17.49 13.23 -36.98
N PRO A 416 -17.43 14.07 -35.93
CA PRO A 416 -18.39 15.11 -35.58
C PRO A 416 -18.27 16.38 -36.44
N ILE A 417 -19.34 17.19 -36.46
CA ILE A 417 -19.30 18.56 -37.00
C ILE A 417 -18.56 19.43 -35.99
N VAL A 418 -17.65 20.29 -36.45
CA VAL A 418 -16.93 21.22 -35.56
C VAL A 418 -17.34 22.65 -35.87
N LEU A 419 -17.89 23.33 -34.87
CA LEU A 419 -18.17 24.77 -34.93
C LEU A 419 -17.05 25.51 -34.20
N LYS A 420 -16.36 26.42 -34.87
CA LYS A 420 -15.49 27.40 -34.18
C LYS A 420 -16.31 28.62 -33.84
N ILE A 421 -16.41 28.92 -32.56
CA ILE A 421 -17.33 29.90 -32.01
C ILE A 421 -16.53 30.94 -31.22
N ALA A 422 -16.98 32.19 -31.27
CA ALA A 422 -16.59 33.22 -30.31
C ALA A 422 -17.65 33.32 -29.21
N PHE A 423 -17.27 33.10 -27.96
CA PHE A 423 -18.11 33.30 -26.79
C PHE A 423 -18.45 34.78 -26.66
N VAL A 424 -19.74 35.11 -26.64
CA VAL A 424 -20.25 36.48 -26.58
C VAL A 424 -21.52 36.51 -25.72
N THR A 425 -21.66 37.55 -24.93
CA THR A 425 -22.76 37.73 -23.96
C THR A 425 -23.53 39.03 -24.17
N SER A 426 -23.11 39.86 -25.13
CA SER A 426 -23.77 41.11 -25.51
C SER A 426 -23.64 41.41 -27.00
N ASP A 427 -24.53 42.25 -27.53
CA ASP A 427 -24.50 42.68 -28.93
C ASP A 427 -23.17 43.36 -29.31
N ALA A 428 -22.60 44.15 -28.39
CA ALA A 428 -21.31 44.79 -28.61
C ALA A 428 -20.17 43.77 -28.78
N GLU A 429 -20.16 42.70 -27.97
CA GLU A 429 -19.21 41.61 -28.11
C GLU A 429 -19.44 40.82 -29.40
N PHE A 430 -20.70 40.59 -29.78
CA PHE A 430 -21.07 39.90 -31.02
C PHE A 430 -20.53 40.62 -32.27
N GLU A 431 -20.70 41.93 -32.35
CA GLU A 431 -20.19 42.73 -33.48
C GLU A 431 -18.65 42.79 -33.49
N ALA A 432 -18.01 42.86 -32.31
CA ALA A 432 -16.56 42.95 -32.20
C ALA A 432 -15.84 41.61 -32.43
N ALA A 433 -16.49 40.48 -32.17
CA ALA A 433 -15.89 39.16 -32.27
C ALA A 433 -15.55 38.78 -33.71
N LYS A 434 -14.25 38.58 -33.98
CA LYS A 434 -13.70 38.16 -35.29
C LYS A 434 -12.93 36.84 -35.25
N ASN A 435 -12.46 36.45 -34.06
CA ASN A 435 -11.65 35.26 -33.87
C ASN A 435 -12.41 34.28 -32.95
N PRO A 436 -12.36 32.97 -33.23
CA PRO A 436 -12.94 31.99 -32.33
C PRO A 436 -12.11 31.87 -31.05
N ASN A 437 -12.78 31.53 -29.96
CA ASN A 437 -12.19 31.17 -28.68
C ASN A 437 -12.81 29.88 -28.11
N MET A 438 -13.62 29.18 -28.91
CA MET A 438 -14.18 27.87 -28.60
C MET A 438 -14.21 26.99 -29.85
N ASP A 439 -13.97 25.69 -29.70
CA ASP A 439 -14.40 24.68 -30.67
C ASP A 439 -15.46 23.80 -30.03
N VAL A 440 -16.51 23.56 -30.80
CA VAL A 440 -17.70 22.85 -30.35
C VAL A 440 -17.94 21.67 -31.26
N LYS A 441 -17.64 20.47 -30.73
CA LYS A 441 -17.86 19.21 -31.44
C LYS A 441 -19.31 18.78 -31.27
N VAL A 442 -20.09 18.95 -32.33
CA VAL A 442 -21.49 18.59 -32.41
C VAL A 442 -21.61 17.13 -32.86
N VAL A 443 -22.25 16.31 -32.02
CA VAL A 443 -22.34 14.86 -32.20
C VAL A 443 -23.80 14.45 -32.39
N GLY A 444 -24.08 13.66 -33.44
CA GLY A 444 -25.42 13.10 -33.67
C GLY A 444 -26.49 14.13 -34.04
N GLN A 445 -26.09 15.29 -34.58
CA GLN A 445 -26.99 16.35 -35.06
C GLN A 445 -26.53 16.87 -36.43
N PRO A 446 -26.69 16.08 -37.51
CA PRO A 446 -26.16 16.41 -38.85
C PRO A 446 -26.71 17.73 -39.40
N GLU A 447 -27.92 18.13 -38.99
CA GLU A 447 -28.53 19.40 -39.36
C GLU A 447 -27.77 20.64 -38.89
N ALA A 448 -26.91 20.52 -37.85
CA ALA A 448 -26.08 21.61 -37.37
C ALA A 448 -25.07 22.10 -38.42
N SER A 449 -24.81 21.30 -39.47
CA SER A 449 -24.01 21.71 -40.63
C SER A 449 -24.61 22.88 -41.41
N ARG A 450 -25.91 23.17 -41.19
CA ARG A 450 -26.63 24.30 -41.81
C ARG A 450 -26.47 25.62 -41.06
N VAL A 451 -25.88 25.62 -39.87
CA VAL A 451 -25.64 26.85 -39.12
C VAL A 451 -24.77 27.80 -39.96
N GLU A 452 -25.18 29.07 -40.06
CA GLU A 452 -24.53 30.03 -40.94
C GLU A 452 -23.36 30.72 -40.24
N LYS A 453 -22.32 31.06 -41.00
CA LYS A 453 -21.24 31.90 -40.50
C LYS A 453 -21.78 33.28 -40.08
N ASP A 454 -21.21 33.85 -39.03
CA ASP A 454 -21.58 35.13 -38.43
C ASP A 454 -23.00 35.17 -37.82
N SER A 455 -23.63 34.00 -37.62
CA SER A 455 -24.92 33.88 -36.91
C SER A 455 -24.74 33.68 -35.41
N ALA A 456 -25.78 34.04 -34.64
CA ALA A 456 -25.90 33.72 -33.22
C ALA A 456 -26.31 32.26 -33.06
N VAL A 457 -25.72 31.59 -32.08
CA VAL A 457 -26.02 30.20 -31.76
C VAL A 457 -25.97 29.96 -30.26
N HIS A 458 -26.84 29.09 -29.78
CA HIS A 458 -26.82 28.51 -28.44
C HIS A 458 -26.59 27.01 -28.57
N PHE A 459 -25.75 26.47 -27.70
CA PHE A 459 -25.54 25.02 -27.63
C PHE A 459 -25.53 24.54 -26.18
N THR A 460 -25.88 23.26 -26.01
CA THR A 460 -25.60 22.51 -24.78
C THR A 460 -24.43 21.59 -25.07
N GLY A 461 -23.40 21.56 -24.22
CA GLY A 461 -22.23 20.72 -24.45
C GLY A 461 -21.38 20.51 -23.20
N THR A 462 -20.50 19.51 -23.24
CA THR A 462 -19.57 19.20 -22.14
C THR A 462 -18.25 19.94 -22.35
N LEU A 463 -17.80 20.70 -21.35
CA LEU A 463 -16.48 21.35 -21.39
C LEU A 463 -15.38 20.33 -21.05
N VAL A 464 -14.45 20.06 -21.95
CA VAL A 464 -13.50 18.93 -21.80
C VAL A 464 -12.03 19.33 -21.74
N ALA A 465 -11.66 20.49 -22.29
CA ALA A 465 -10.32 21.04 -22.17
C ALA A 465 -10.33 22.56 -22.33
N TYR A 466 -9.22 23.22 -21.97
CA TYR A 466 -8.95 24.60 -22.37
C TYR A 466 -7.46 24.83 -22.60
N ASP A 467 -7.17 25.72 -23.53
CA ASP A 467 -5.85 26.33 -23.71
C ASP A 467 -5.80 27.64 -22.90
N PRO A 468 -4.79 27.85 -22.05
CA PRO A 468 -4.61 29.13 -21.35
C PRO A 468 -4.08 30.22 -22.28
N ASP A 469 -4.05 31.47 -21.79
CA ASP A 469 -3.39 32.57 -22.49
C ASP A 469 -1.93 32.23 -22.86
N PRO A 470 -1.41 32.75 -24.00
CA PRO A 470 -1.97 33.83 -24.82
C PRO A 470 -2.97 33.41 -25.92
N ALA A 471 -3.23 32.10 -26.07
CA ALA A 471 -4.13 31.56 -27.06
C ALA A 471 -5.38 30.97 -26.41
N PHE A 472 -6.03 31.74 -25.53
CA PHE A 472 -7.16 31.26 -24.74
C PHE A 472 -8.24 30.61 -25.62
N PHE A 473 -8.54 29.35 -25.34
CA PHE A 473 -9.47 28.56 -26.15
C PHE A 473 -10.19 27.51 -25.29
N LEU A 474 -11.51 27.36 -25.46
CA LEU A 474 -12.30 26.32 -24.77
C LEU A 474 -12.65 25.19 -25.75
N HIS A 475 -12.47 23.95 -25.30
CA HIS A 475 -12.78 22.77 -26.09
C HIS A 475 -14.03 22.07 -25.55
N TRP A 476 -15.02 21.88 -26.42
CA TRP A 476 -16.31 21.30 -26.07
C TRP A 476 -16.57 20.01 -26.84
N ASP A 477 -17.16 19.05 -26.16
CA ASP A 477 -17.56 17.75 -26.73
C ASP A 477 -19.03 17.44 -26.46
N LYS A 478 -19.56 16.45 -27.18
CA LYS A 478 -20.96 15.99 -27.09
C LYS A 478 -21.97 17.13 -27.22
N ALA A 479 -21.64 18.15 -27.99
CA ALA A 479 -22.47 19.32 -28.08
C ALA A 479 -23.71 19.07 -28.95
N LYS A 480 -24.78 19.81 -28.65
CA LYS A 480 -26.00 19.93 -29.44
C LYS A 480 -26.37 21.40 -29.57
N VAL A 481 -26.53 21.85 -30.81
CA VAL A 481 -27.03 23.18 -31.13
C VAL A 481 -28.53 23.23 -30.88
N LYS A 482 -28.99 24.34 -30.32
CA LYS A 482 -30.41 24.61 -30.10
C LYS A 482 -31.16 24.63 -31.44
N ALA A 483 -32.27 23.90 -31.52
CA ALA A 483 -32.95 23.64 -32.79
C ALA A 483 -33.45 24.92 -33.48
N GLU A 484 -33.82 25.94 -32.71
CA GLU A 484 -34.28 27.25 -33.20
C GLU A 484 -33.18 28.04 -33.93
N ASP A 485 -31.91 27.79 -33.59
CA ASP A 485 -30.76 28.46 -34.18
C ASP A 485 -30.29 27.77 -35.47
N ILE A 486 -30.87 26.62 -35.82
CA ILE A 486 -30.54 25.86 -37.04
C ILE A 486 -31.49 26.27 -38.18
N PRO A 487 -30.97 26.76 -39.32
CA PRO A 487 -31.80 27.08 -40.47
C PRO A 487 -32.61 25.87 -40.95
N LYS A 488 -33.89 26.11 -41.23
CA LYS A 488 -34.78 25.10 -41.82
C LYS A 488 -34.28 24.70 -43.21
N GLU A 489 -34.46 23.42 -43.53
CA GLU A 489 -34.12 22.90 -44.85
C GLU A 489 -34.89 23.68 -45.92
N LYS A 490 -34.18 24.24 -46.91
CA LYS A 490 -34.83 24.94 -48.04
C LYS A 490 -35.64 23.91 -48.81
N GLY A 491 -36.96 23.91 -48.63
CA GLY A 491 -37.86 23.02 -49.35
C GLY A 491 -37.67 23.17 -50.87
N ALA A 492 -37.70 22.05 -51.59
CA ALA A 492 -37.62 22.04 -53.04
C ALA A 492 -38.63 23.04 -53.66
N PRO A 493 -38.24 23.83 -54.68
CA PRO A 493 -39.13 24.83 -55.26
C PRO A 493 -40.39 24.13 -55.79
N LYS A 494 -41.58 24.60 -55.36
CA LYS A 494 -42.86 24.12 -55.89
C LYS A 494 -42.82 24.20 -57.42
N LYS A 495 -42.90 23.04 -58.08
CA LYS A 495 -43.00 22.97 -59.54
C LYS A 495 -44.19 23.83 -60.00
N PRO A 496 -44.04 24.66 -61.05
CA PRO A 496 -45.15 25.45 -61.59
C PRO A 496 -46.28 24.52 -62.07
N PRO A 497 -47.54 24.95 -61.98
CA PRO A 497 -48.66 24.14 -62.45
C PRO A 497 -48.53 23.85 -63.95
N VAL A 498 -48.55 22.56 -64.31
CA VAL A 498 -48.51 22.07 -65.68
C VAL A 498 -49.74 22.59 -66.43
N ARG A 499 -49.54 23.49 -67.40
CA ARG A 499 -50.59 23.87 -68.37
C ARG A 499 -50.93 22.64 -69.23
N ARG A 500 -52.18 22.15 -69.12
CA ARG A 500 -52.71 21.10 -69.99
C ARG A 500 -52.77 21.58 -71.45
N PRO A 501 -52.35 20.78 -72.44
CA PRO A 501 -52.54 21.11 -73.85
C PRO A 501 -54.02 21.08 -74.26
N ARG A 502 -54.41 22.05 -75.08
CA ARG A 502 -55.73 22.24 -75.67
C ARG A 502 -55.96 21.14 -76.73
N LYS A 503 -57.02 20.33 -76.59
CA LYS A 503 -57.43 19.31 -77.58
C LYS A 503 -57.86 20.00 -78.90
N PRO A 504 -57.44 19.52 -80.08
CA PRO A 504 -57.94 20.02 -81.36
C PRO A 504 -59.39 19.57 -81.60
N SER A 505 -60.15 20.44 -82.27
CA SER A 505 -61.50 20.23 -82.78
C SER A 505 -61.56 19.21 -83.92
N GLY A 506 -62.54 18.32 -83.89
CA GLY A 506 -62.90 17.45 -85.00
C GLY A 506 -64.37 16.97 -84.91
N ARG A 507 -65.27 17.70 -85.56
CA ARG A 507 -66.48 17.21 -86.27
C ARG A 507 -65.91 16.73 -87.62
N SER A 508 -66.14 15.54 -88.14
CA SER A 508 -67.36 14.74 -88.35
C SER A 508 -66.96 13.31 -88.68
#